data_AF-A0A939SDB6-F1
#
_entry.id   AF-A0A939SDB6-F1
#
_cell.length_a   1.000
_cell.length_b   1.000
_cell.length_c   1.000
_cell.angle_alpha   90.00
_cell.angle_beta   90.00
_cell.angle_gamma   90.00
#
_symmetry.space_group_name_H-M   'P 1'
#
loop_
_entity.id
_entity.type
_entity.pdbx_description
1 polymer ?
#
loop_
_entity_poly.entity_id
_entity_poly.type
_entity_poly.pdbx_seq_one_letter_code
_entity_poly.pdbx_strand_id
1 'polypeptide(L)'
;MSKKPERRRSQLGSLSPVAPTSGRAEVEQPAPEQPAAEKPATTPAAPPKVAAAAKTGTRKKIGYYGTQDDDARIRAAFIAARNAGKRWRTLSDFQLDAVLAQVAEVEAELNGGRPFEGAPAHTLSPGRPME
;
A
#
# COMPACT_ATOMS: atom_id res chain seq x y z
N MET A 1 -30.11 -32.65 25.79
CA MET A 1 -31.10 -31.78 25.13
C MET A 1 -30.68 -30.32 25.32
N SER A 2 -29.94 -29.74 24.37
CA SER A 2 -29.58 -28.31 24.44
C SER A 2 -29.66 -27.69 23.05
N LYS A 3 -30.78 -27.00 22.78
CA LYS A 3 -31.05 -26.23 21.56
C LYS A 3 -30.11 -25.02 21.51
N LYS A 4 -29.24 -24.94 20.50
CA LYS A 4 -28.51 -23.70 20.18
C LYS A 4 -29.50 -22.69 19.56
N PRO A 5 -29.49 -21.40 19.97
CA PRO A 5 -30.36 -20.40 19.39
C PRO A 5 -29.95 -20.06 17.95
N GLU A 6 -30.94 -19.86 17.09
CA GLU A 6 -30.78 -19.61 15.66
C GLU A 6 -30.28 -18.18 15.39
N ARG A 7 -29.37 -18.01 14.41
CA ARG A 7 -28.81 -16.69 14.09
C ARG A 7 -29.84 -15.82 13.36
N ARG A 8 -30.32 -14.77 14.02
CA ARG A 8 -31.19 -13.75 13.43
C ARG A 8 -30.40 -12.93 12.40
N ARG A 9 -30.79 -12.99 11.12
CA ARG A 9 -30.24 -12.08 10.08
C ARG A 9 -30.89 -10.70 10.20
N SER A 10 -30.07 -9.67 10.28
CA SER A 10 -30.51 -8.26 10.36
C SER A 10 -30.99 -7.79 8.99
N GLN A 11 -32.17 -7.18 8.93
CA GLN A 11 -32.78 -6.57 7.74
C GLN A 11 -32.41 -5.09 7.59
N LEU A 12 -31.22 -4.67 8.02
CA LEU A 12 -30.76 -3.28 7.89
C LEU A 12 -30.23 -2.93 6.48
N GLY A 13 -30.39 -3.84 5.50
CA GLY A 13 -29.92 -3.67 4.12
C GLY A 13 -30.92 -3.02 3.17
N SER A 14 -32.16 -2.75 3.61
CA SER A 14 -33.26 -2.31 2.75
C SER A 14 -33.71 -0.86 2.98
N LEU A 15 -32.82 0.01 3.45
CA LEU A 15 -33.05 1.46 3.44
C LEU A 15 -31.90 2.16 2.70
N SER A 16 -31.96 2.09 1.37
CA SER A 16 -31.22 3.01 0.48
C SER A 16 -32.24 3.67 -0.44
N PRO A 17 -32.57 4.96 -0.25
CA PRO A 17 -33.35 5.72 -1.22
C PRO A 17 -32.38 6.41 -2.18
N VAL A 18 -32.06 5.75 -3.29
CA VAL A 18 -31.61 6.45 -4.50
C VAL A 18 -32.52 5.98 -5.63
N ALA A 19 -33.48 6.82 -5.98
CA ALA A 19 -34.35 6.59 -7.13
C ALA A 19 -33.54 6.73 -8.44
N PRO A 20 -33.67 5.81 -9.41
CA PRO A 20 -33.17 6.03 -10.75
C PRO A 20 -34.15 6.91 -11.52
N THR A 21 -33.74 8.10 -11.94
CA THR A 21 -34.45 8.83 -12.98
C THR A 21 -34.03 8.25 -14.34
N SER A 22 -34.91 7.44 -14.93
CA SER A 22 -34.94 7.19 -16.37
C SER A 22 -36.08 8.02 -16.94
N GLY A 23 -35.74 9.07 -17.68
CA GLY A 23 -36.66 9.94 -18.40
C GLY A 23 -36.04 10.34 -19.73
N ARG A 24 -36.56 9.76 -20.81
CA ARG A 24 -36.20 9.89 -22.23
C ARG A 24 -36.81 11.15 -22.86
N ALA A 25 -36.06 11.81 -23.74
CA ALA A 25 -36.49 12.48 -24.99
C ALA A 25 -35.20 12.91 -25.75
N GLU A 26 -34.75 12.18 -26.77
CA GLU A 26 -35.11 12.30 -28.19
C GLU A 26 -34.67 13.61 -28.85
N VAL A 27 -33.57 13.55 -29.63
CA VAL A 27 -33.37 14.36 -30.85
C VAL A 27 -32.41 13.62 -31.80
N GLU A 28 -33.00 13.15 -32.89
CA GLU A 28 -32.58 13.18 -34.30
C GLU A 28 -31.15 12.78 -34.72
N GLN A 29 -31.10 11.78 -35.60
CA GLN A 29 -29.98 11.37 -36.45
C GLN A 29 -29.98 12.23 -37.73
N PRO A 30 -28.82 12.52 -38.35
CA PRO A 30 -28.41 11.66 -39.48
C PRO A 30 -26.91 11.31 -39.51
N ALA A 31 -26.61 10.20 -40.18
CA ALA A 31 -25.28 9.64 -40.48
C ALA A 31 -24.75 10.19 -41.84
N PRO A 32 -23.60 9.72 -42.39
CA PRO A 32 -22.27 9.38 -41.82
C PRO A 32 -21.12 10.08 -42.58
N GLU A 33 -19.98 10.34 -41.94
CA GLU A 33 -18.72 10.58 -42.68
C GLU A 33 -17.48 10.15 -41.87
N GLN A 34 -16.86 9.05 -42.28
CA GLN A 34 -15.43 8.76 -42.14
C GLN A 34 -14.81 9.06 -43.52
N PRO A 35 -13.54 9.49 -43.66
CA PRO A 35 -12.39 8.92 -42.95
C PRO A 35 -11.23 9.90 -42.66
N ALA A 36 -10.35 9.53 -41.71
CA ALA A 36 -8.89 9.46 -41.91
C ALA A 36 -8.19 9.21 -40.57
N ALA A 37 -7.22 8.29 -40.64
CA ALA A 37 -6.32 7.94 -39.56
C ALA A 37 -5.32 9.05 -39.28
N GLU A 38 -4.95 9.22 -38.00
CA GLU A 38 -3.63 9.75 -37.62
C GLU A 38 -3.24 9.21 -36.23
N LYS A 39 -2.25 8.29 -36.24
CA LYS A 39 -1.38 8.01 -35.09
C LYS A 39 -0.24 9.03 -35.15
N PRO A 40 0.22 9.54 -34.00
CA PRO A 40 1.52 9.09 -33.49
C PRO A 40 1.46 8.78 -31.98
N ALA A 41 1.98 7.64 -31.51
CA ALA A 41 3.34 7.53 -30.93
C ALA A 41 3.68 8.77 -30.07
N THR A 42 3.83 8.70 -28.75
CA THR A 42 4.89 7.96 -28.08
C THR A 42 4.57 7.95 -26.58
N THR A 43 4.38 6.79 -25.97
CA THR A 43 4.32 6.66 -24.51
C THR A 43 5.76 6.67 -24.00
N PRO A 44 6.17 7.57 -23.08
CA PRO A 44 7.47 7.45 -22.44
C PRO A 44 7.52 6.13 -21.69
N ALA A 45 8.51 5.30 -22.03
CA ALA A 45 8.81 4.07 -21.32
C ALA A 45 9.02 4.40 -19.85
N ALA A 46 8.09 3.96 -19.00
CA ALA A 46 8.32 3.93 -17.56
C ALA A 46 9.59 3.09 -17.30
N PRO A 47 10.48 3.53 -16.39
CA PRO A 47 11.68 2.75 -16.07
C PRO A 47 11.25 1.35 -15.62
N PRO A 48 12.02 0.30 -15.96
CA PRO A 48 11.69 -1.06 -15.56
C PRO A 48 11.66 -1.09 -14.03
N LYS A 49 10.46 -1.20 -13.47
CA LYS A 49 10.26 -1.52 -12.07
C LYS A 49 10.87 -2.90 -11.90
N VAL A 50 12.08 -2.95 -11.34
CA VAL A 50 12.75 -4.19 -10.94
C VAL A 50 11.88 -4.80 -9.85
N ALA A 51 10.83 -5.49 -10.26
CA ALA A 51 10.04 -6.34 -9.40
C ALA A 51 10.89 -7.59 -9.20
N ALA A 52 11.90 -7.48 -8.32
CA ALA A 52 12.43 -8.64 -7.64
C ALA A 52 11.24 -9.24 -6.88
N ALA A 53 10.59 -10.22 -7.50
CA ALA A 53 9.55 -11.03 -6.89
C ALA A 53 10.23 -11.84 -5.78
N ALA A 54 10.41 -11.20 -4.62
CA ALA A 54 10.86 -11.86 -3.42
C ALA A 54 9.83 -12.94 -3.09
N LYS A 55 10.30 -14.19 -3.01
CA LYS A 55 9.54 -15.35 -2.53
C LYS A 55 8.77 -14.90 -1.29
N THR A 56 7.44 -15.02 -1.31
CA THR A 56 6.55 -14.55 -0.24
C THR A 56 6.76 -15.42 1.01
N GLY A 57 7.87 -15.19 1.71
CA GLY A 57 8.15 -15.81 2.99
C GLY A 57 7.11 -15.36 4.01
N THR A 58 6.87 -16.19 5.01
CA THR A 58 5.97 -15.86 6.12
C THR A 58 6.45 -14.57 6.80
N ARG A 59 5.65 -13.50 6.71
CA ARG A 59 5.95 -12.21 7.35
C ARG A 59 5.87 -12.39 8.87
N LYS A 60 6.93 -11.99 9.58
CA LYS A 60 6.95 -11.95 11.05
C LYS A 60 6.55 -10.55 11.54
N LYS A 61 5.92 -10.47 12.71
CA LYS A 61 5.65 -9.19 13.38
C LYS A 61 6.98 -8.64 13.91
N ILE A 62 7.28 -7.40 13.54
CA ILE A 62 8.43 -6.64 14.02
C ILE A 62 7.86 -5.34 14.64
N GLY A 63 8.43 -4.90 15.76
CA GLY A 63 8.04 -3.68 16.43
C GLY A 63 9.27 -2.87 16.83
N TYR A 64 9.08 -1.58 17.06
CA TYR A 64 10.09 -0.64 17.52
C TYR A 64 9.52 0.22 18.65
N TYR A 65 10.40 0.82 19.44
CA TYR A 65 10.01 1.77 20.47
C TYR A 65 9.79 3.15 19.87
N GLY A 66 8.78 3.88 20.37
CA GLY A 66 8.46 5.24 19.97
C GLY A 66 7.55 5.89 21.00
N THR A 67 7.46 7.22 20.97
CA THR A 67 6.52 7.95 21.84
C THR A 67 5.10 7.89 21.27
N GLN A 68 4.10 8.27 22.08
CA GLN A 68 2.72 8.38 21.61
C GLN A 68 2.58 9.42 20.49
N ASP A 69 3.32 10.53 20.60
CA ASP A 69 3.37 11.57 19.57
C ASP A 69 3.97 11.06 18.25
N ASP A 70 5.02 10.23 18.32
CA ASP A 70 5.62 9.62 17.13
C ASP A 70 4.63 8.70 16.42
N ASP A 71 3.91 7.85 17.16
CA ASP A 71 2.88 6.98 16.59
C ASP A 71 1.76 7.80 15.93
N ALA A 72 1.29 8.86 16.61
CA ALA A 72 0.27 9.76 16.07
C ALA A 72 0.72 10.44 14.77
N ARG A 73 1.97 10.94 14.72
CA ARG A 73 2.56 11.58 13.52
C ARG A 73 2.72 10.59 12.37
N ILE A 74 3.24 9.39 12.64
CA ILE A 74 3.42 8.34 11.63
C ILE A 74 2.06 7.94 11.05
N ARG A 75 1.06 7.77 11.92
CA ARG A 75 -0.29 7.40 11.50
C ARG A 75 -0.96 8.51 10.68
N ALA A 76 -0.82 9.77 11.08
CA ALA A 76 -1.32 10.91 10.34
C ALA A 76 -0.68 11.01 8.94
N ALA A 77 0.65 10.84 8.86
CA ALA A 77 1.38 10.83 7.59
C ALA A 77 0.90 9.70 6.65
N PHE A 78 0.67 8.50 7.17
CA PHE A 78 0.13 7.38 6.40
C PHE A 78 -1.27 7.69 5.84
N ILE A 79 -2.17 8.25 6.65
CA ILE A 79 -3.52 8.61 6.22
C ILE A 79 -3.44 9.66 5.10
N ALA A 80 -2.64 10.71 5.27
CA ALA A 80 -2.44 11.73 4.25
C ALA A 80 -1.86 11.14 2.95
N ALA A 81 -0.85 10.27 3.05
CA ALA A 81 -0.25 9.58 1.91
C ALA A 81 -1.25 8.70 1.16
N ARG A 82 -2.08 7.94 1.89
CA ARG A 82 -3.12 7.08 1.31
C ARG A 82 -4.19 7.90 0.59
N ASN A 83 -4.63 9.00 1.20
CA ASN A 83 -5.60 9.91 0.60
C ASN A 83 -5.05 10.61 -0.66
N ALA A 84 -3.75 10.87 -0.69
CA ALA A 84 -3.05 11.38 -1.87
C ALA A 84 -2.81 10.31 -2.98
N GLY A 85 -3.35 9.10 -2.83
CA GLY A 85 -3.23 8.03 -3.84
C GLY A 85 -1.84 7.38 -3.89
N LYS A 86 -1.01 7.52 -2.84
CA LYS A 86 0.29 6.83 -2.80
C LYS A 86 0.12 5.32 -2.65
N ARG A 87 1.18 4.57 -2.99
CA ARG A 87 1.17 3.11 -3.17
C ARG A 87 0.89 2.27 -1.92
N TRP A 88 1.03 2.83 -0.72
CA TRP A 88 0.96 2.05 0.52
C TRP A 88 -0.48 1.70 0.89
N ARG A 89 -0.76 0.40 0.98
CA ARG A 89 -2.09 -0.13 1.31
C ARG A 89 -2.32 -0.26 2.81
N THR A 90 -1.25 -0.52 3.56
CA THR A 90 -1.29 -0.71 5.01
C THR A 90 -0.21 0.14 5.70
N LEU A 91 -0.41 0.43 6.98
CA LEU A 91 0.55 1.18 7.80
C LEU A 91 1.89 0.43 7.90
N SER A 92 1.84 -0.90 8.02
CA SER A 92 3.04 -1.74 8.08
C SER A 92 3.85 -1.70 6.79
N ASP A 93 3.21 -1.63 5.62
CA ASP A 93 3.93 -1.47 4.35
C ASP A 93 4.59 -0.08 4.25
N PHE A 94 3.93 0.97 4.76
CA PHE A 94 4.50 2.31 4.83
C PHE A 94 5.73 2.37 5.73
N GLN A 95 5.62 1.79 6.94
CA GLN A 95 6.73 1.73 7.90
C GLN A 95 7.90 0.90 7.36
N LEU A 96 7.63 -0.26 6.77
CA LEU A 96 8.67 -1.13 6.22
C LEU A 96 9.44 -0.43 5.09
N ASP A 97 8.74 0.22 4.16
CA ASP A 97 9.36 0.94 3.04
C ASP A 97 10.24 2.10 3.53
N ALA A 98 9.79 2.83 4.56
CA ALA A 98 10.57 3.90 5.18
C ALA A 98 11.85 3.36 5.85
N VAL A 99 11.75 2.25 6.59
CA VAL A 99 12.93 1.61 7.22
C VAL A 99 13.90 1.10 6.16
N LEU A 100 13.40 0.46 5.09
CA LEU A 100 14.25 -0.03 4.01
C LEU A 100 14.92 1.09 3.22
N ALA A 101 14.28 2.26 3.08
CA ALA A 101 14.91 3.44 2.49
C ALA A 101 16.12 3.90 3.31
N GLN A 102 16.00 3.95 4.64
CA GLN A 102 17.12 4.28 5.51
C GLN A 102 18.24 3.24 5.45
N VAL A 103 17.89 1.94 5.38
CA VAL A 103 18.88 0.86 5.23
C VAL A 103 19.66 1.04 3.92
N ALA A 104 18.99 1.38 2.83
CA ALA A 104 19.64 1.60 1.54
C ALA A 104 20.62 2.79 1.58
N GLU A 105 20.32 3.86 2.33
CA GLU A 105 21.26 4.96 2.56
C GLU A 105 22.50 4.48 3.31
N VAL A 106 22.31 3.71 4.39
CA VAL A 106 23.43 3.15 5.17
C VAL A 106 24.27 2.16 4.34
N GLU A 107 23.63 1.36 3.48
CA GLU A 107 24.32 0.46 2.55
C GLU A 107 25.14 1.23 1.51
N ALA A 108 24.61 2.36 1.01
CA ALA A 108 25.34 3.25 0.12
C ALA A 108 26.58 3.85 0.81
N GLU A 109 26.44 4.30 2.05
CA GLU A 109 27.52 4.93 2.82
C GLU A 109 28.58 3.94 3.28
N LEU A 110 28.18 2.80 3.83
CA LEU A 110 29.07 1.89 4.56
C LEU A 110 29.43 0.62 3.80
N ASN A 111 28.65 0.23 2.79
CA ASN A 111 28.82 -1.02 2.06
C ASN A 111 28.90 -0.83 0.53
N GLY A 112 29.22 0.38 0.08
CA GLY A 112 29.39 0.70 -1.34
C GLY A 112 28.14 0.43 -2.18
N GLY A 113 26.96 0.61 -1.58
CA GLY A 113 25.66 0.36 -2.20
C GLY A 113 25.27 -1.11 -2.31
N ARG A 114 26.03 -2.01 -1.67
CA ARG A 114 25.69 -3.44 -1.62
C ARG A 114 24.84 -3.74 -0.38
N PRO A 115 23.90 -4.68 -0.46
CA PRO A 115 23.15 -5.11 0.71
C PRO A 115 24.03 -5.72 1.81
N PHE A 116 23.70 -5.48 3.07
CA PHE A 116 24.39 -6.17 4.18
C PHE A 116 24.08 -7.66 4.20
N GLU A 117 25.06 -8.47 4.61
CA GLU A 117 24.82 -9.88 4.91
C GLU A 117 23.95 -10.00 6.18
N GLY A 118 23.03 -10.96 6.17
CA GLY A 118 22.12 -11.16 7.30
C GLY A 118 22.87 -11.58 8.56
N ALA A 119 22.90 -10.71 9.57
CA ALA A 119 23.50 -11.02 10.85
C ALA A 119 22.54 -11.87 11.70
N PRO A 120 22.98 -13.01 12.30
CA PRO A 120 22.15 -13.74 13.23
C PRO A 120 21.76 -12.88 14.44
N ALA A 121 20.60 -13.18 15.03
CA ALA A 121 20.21 -12.57 16.30
C ALA A 121 21.32 -12.79 17.33
N HIS A 122 21.67 -11.75 18.11
CA HIS A 122 22.74 -11.75 19.13
C HIS A 122 24.19 -11.66 18.61
N THR A 123 24.40 -11.18 17.39
CA THR A 123 25.76 -10.92 16.83
C THR A 123 26.48 -9.75 17.48
N LEU A 124 25.77 -8.79 18.08
CA LEU A 124 26.39 -7.73 18.86
C LEU A 124 26.73 -8.27 20.24
N SER A 125 28.01 -8.21 20.61
CA SER A 125 28.42 -8.45 21.99
C SER A 125 27.57 -7.55 22.89
N PRO A 126 26.93 -8.07 23.96
CA PRO A 126 26.45 -7.21 25.01
C PRO A 126 27.66 -6.36 25.43
N GLY A 127 27.48 -5.03 25.46
CA GLY A 127 28.60 -4.08 25.63
C GLY A 127 29.52 -4.45 26.79
N ARG A 128 30.78 -3.98 26.73
CA ARG A 128 31.82 -4.20 27.75
C ARG A 128 31.20 -4.07 29.15
N PRO A 129 31.40 -5.04 30.07
CA PRO A 129 30.87 -4.92 31.43
C PRO A 129 31.36 -3.61 32.04
N MET A 130 30.45 -2.86 32.66
CA MET A 130 30.83 -1.79 33.57
C MET A 130 31.48 -2.45 34.77
N GLU A 131 32.81 -2.37 34.86
CA GLU A 131 33.50 -2.42 36.15
C GLU A 131 33.42 -1.05 36.82
#